data_AF-A0A3N1PEC6-F1
#
_entry.id   AF-A0A3N1PEC6-F1
#
_cell.length_a   1.000
_cell.length_b   1.000
_cell.length_c   1.000
_cell.angle_alpha   90.00
_cell.angle_beta   90.00
_cell.angle_gamma   90.00
#
_symmetry.space_group_name_H-M   'P 1'
#
loop_
_entity.id
_entity.type
_entity.pdbx_description
1 polymer ?
#
loop_
_entity_poly.entity_id
_entity_poly.type
_entity_poly.pdbx_seq_one_letter_code
_entity_poly.pdbx_strand_id
1 'polypeptide(L)'
;MSGTADPPLLPLPDRVAELLSELACFAATHASWADERVGTDDLLVGLADKIWKNKRVPDLEDLVVARPAEATGRPAWEEFIALDEVLSGIGEAADERLAFQASFPIHG
;
A
#
# COMPACT_ATOMS: atom_id res chain seq x y z
N MET A 1 8.92 40.47 -9.66
CA MET A 1 7.58 39.85 -9.71
C MET A 1 7.42 39.02 -8.45
N SER A 2 6.33 39.27 -7.73
CA SER A 2 6.15 38.99 -6.30
C SER A 2 6.29 37.51 -5.93
N GLY A 3 7.18 37.19 -4.98
CA GLY A 3 7.22 35.90 -4.32
C GLY A 3 6.12 35.84 -3.28
N THR A 4 5.01 35.19 -3.61
CA THR A 4 4.01 34.78 -2.62
C THR A 4 4.59 33.56 -1.90
N ALA A 5 5.21 33.76 -0.74
CA ALA A 5 5.49 32.65 0.15
C ALA A 5 4.15 32.07 0.58
N ASP A 6 3.99 30.75 0.48
CA ASP A 6 2.79 30.07 0.94
C ASP A 6 2.58 30.41 2.43
N PRO A 7 1.39 30.87 2.84
CA PRO A 7 1.14 31.12 4.25
C PRO A 7 1.33 29.82 5.03
N PRO A 8 1.86 29.88 6.26
CA PRO A 8 2.05 28.68 7.06
C PRO A 8 0.70 27.99 7.27
N LEU A 9 0.67 26.68 7.03
CA LEU A 9 -0.53 25.88 7.28
C LEU A 9 -0.92 26.03 8.75
N LEU A 10 -2.10 26.58 8.99
CA LEU A 10 -2.70 26.59 10.32
C LEU A 10 -3.04 25.14 10.70
N PRO A 11 -2.89 24.75 11.98
CA PRO A 11 -3.27 23.43 12.43
C PRO A 11 -4.75 23.18 12.13
N LEU A 12 -5.06 21.98 11.65
CA LEU A 12 -6.43 21.59 11.35
C LEU A 12 -7.27 21.55 12.64
N PRO A 13 -8.56 21.92 12.59
CA PRO A 13 -9.45 21.70 13.71
C PRO A 13 -9.45 20.22 14.12
N ASP A 14 -9.48 19.92 15.42
CA ASP A 14 -9.32 18.55 15.97
C ASP A 14 -10.21 17.52 15.28
N ARG A 15 -11.48 17.86 15.04
CA ARG A 15 -12.43 16.99 14.34
C ARG A 15 -12.02 16.65 12.91
N VAL A 16 -11.40 17.59 12.21
CA VAL A 16 -10.89 17.37 10.85
C VAL A 16 -9.62 16.52 10.91
N ALA A 17 -8.73 16.75 11.88
CA ALA A 17 -7.54 15.93 12.07
C ALA A 17 -7.90 14.47 12.42
N GLU A 18 -8.89 14.25 13.27
CA GLU A 18 -9.40 12.93 13.65
C GLU A 18 -10.03 12.22 12.43
N LEU A 19 -10.90 12.91 11.68
CA LEU A 19 -11.51 12.37 10.47
C LEU A 19 -10.47 12.02 9.38
N LEU A 20 -9.45 12.86 9.21
CA LEU A 20 -8.35 12.57 8.28
C LEU A 20 -7.49 11.40 8.77
N SER A 21 -7.27 11.27 10.08
CA SER A 21 -6.55 10.14 10.65
C SER A 21 -7.30 8.83 10.42
N GLU A 22 -8.64 8.83 10.51
CA GLU A 22 -9.46 7.66 10.19
C GLU A 22 -9.45 7.33 8.69
N LEU A 23 -9.57 8.35 7.83
CA LEU A 23 -9.65 8.15 6.37
C LEU A 23 -8.30 7.83 5.72
N ALA A 24 -7.19 8.30 6.30
CA ALA A 24 -5.84 8.14 5.77
C ALA A 24 -4.98 7.17 6.59
N CYS A 25 -5.56 6.42 7.53
CA CYS A 25 -4.83 5.51 8.43
C CYS A 25 -3.87 4.59 7.65
N PHE A 26 -4.35 3.97 6.57
CA PHE A 26 -3.56 3.07 5.74
C PHE A 26 -2.48 3.80 4.92
N ALA A 27 -2.70 5.06 4.52
CA ALA A 27 -1.69 5.84 3.84
C ALA A 27 -0.50 6.15 4.76
N ALA A 28 -0.72 6.27 6.07
CA ALA A 28 0.35 6.47 7.05
C ALA A 28 1.16 5.20 7.34
N THR A 29 0.52 4.01 7.28
CA THR A 29 1.11 2.74 7.74
C THR A 29 1.57 1.81 6.62
N HIS A 30 1.18 2.05 5.36
CA HIS A 30 1.47 1.14 4.23
C HIS A 30 2.95 0.87 3.95
N ALA A 31 3.86 1.71 4.47
CA ALA A 31 5.31 1.54 4.36
C ALA A 31 5.95 0.85 5.59
N SER A 32 5.16 0.56 6.63
CA SER A 32 5.63 0.08 7.94
C SER A 32 4.85 -1.15 8.40
N TRP A 33 4.84 -2.19 7.57
CA TRP A 33 4.13 -3.46 7.81
C TRP A 33 4.76 -4.38 8.86
N ALA A 34 5.86 -3.98 9.49
CA ALA A 34 6.56 -4.75 10.52
C ALA A 34 6.16 -4.37 11.97
N ASP A 35 5.25 -3.41 12.16
CA ASP A 35 4.71 -3.07 13.49
C ASP A 35 3.63 -4.08 13.92
N GLU A 36 3.61 -4.45 15.20
CA GLU A 36 2.63 -5.38 15.79
C GLU A 36 1.18 -4.89 15.67
N ARG A 37 0.96 -3.60 15.44
CA ARG A 37 -0.37 -2.98 15.26
C ARG A 37 -0.92 -3.06 13.83
N VAL A 38 -0.16 -3.61 12.88
CA VAL A 38 -0.54 -3.69 11.47
C VAL A 38 -1.64 -4.74 11.30
N GLY A 39 -2.81 -4.28 10.82
CA GLY A 39 -3.95 -5.13 10.50
C GLY A 39 -3.85 -5.74 9.10
N THR A 40 -4.80 -6.60 8.76
CA THR A 40 -4.89 -7.20 7.41
C THR A 40 -5.01 -6.14 6.33
N ASP A 41 -5.82 -5.10 6.55
CA ASP A 41 -6.04 -4.03 5.56
C ASP A 41 -4.75 -3.23 5.30
N ASP A 42 -3.95 -2.96 6.35
CA ASP A 42 -2.64 -2.31 6.21
C ASP A 42 -1.68 -3.15 5.35
N LEU A 43 -1.65 -4.47 5.57
CA LEU A 43 -0.84 -5.40 4.79
C LEU A 43 -1.28 -5.43 3.32
N LEU A 44 -2.59 -5.44 3.06
CA LEU A 44 -3.13 -5.45 1.70
C LEU A 44 -2.83 -4.14 0.96
N VAL A 45 -2.95 -2.99 1.61
CA VAL A 45 -2.59 -1.69 1.02
C VAL A 45 -1.09 -1.61 0.75
N GLY A 46 -0.26 -2.06 1.70
CA GLY A 46 1.19 -2.16 1.52
C GLY A 46 1.55 -3.06 0.35
N LEU A 47 0.93 -4.24 0.25
CA LEU A 47 1.18 -5.20 -0.83
C LEU A 47 0.74 -4.62 -2.18
N ALA A 48 -0.42 -3.97 -2.23
CA ALA A 48 -0.93 -3.28 -3.41
C ALA A 48 0.05 -2.22 -3.93
N ASP A 49 0.65 -1.41 -3.05
CA ASP A 49 1.68 -0.42 -3.43
C ASP A 49 2.90 -1.07 -4.09
N LYS A 50 3.33 -2.24 -3.59
CA LYS A 50 4.50 -2.93 -4.15
C LYS A 50 4.16 -3.58 -5.48
N ILE A 51 3.07 -4.34 -5.55
CA ILE A 51 2.71 -5.09 -6.76
C ILE A 51 2.29 -4.17 -7.90
N TRP A 52 1.72 -2.99 -7.61
CA TRP A 52 1.43 -1.99 -8.64
C TRP A 52 2.69 -1.62 -9.45
N LYS A 53 3.84 -1.56 -8.75
CA LYS A 53 5.18 -1.28 -9.30
C LYS A 53 5.91 -2.55 -9.78
N ASN A 54 5.21 -3.67 -9.91
CA ASN A 54 5.77 -5.00 -10.19
C ASN A 54 6.83 -5.47 -9.19
N LYS A 55 6.78 -4.97 -7.95
CA LYS A 55 7.76 -5.30 -6.92
C LYS A 55 7.23 -6.41 -6.01
N ARG A 56 7.96 -7.52 -5.95
CA ARG A 56 7.74 -8.62 -5.00
C ARG A 56 8.51 -8.37 -3.71
N VAL A 57 7.88 -8.62 -2.57
CA VAL A 57 8.46 -8.42 -1.24
C VAL A 57 8.10 -9.63 -0.38
N PRO A 58 8.97 -10.66 -0.33
CA PRO A 58 8.65 -11.94 0.34
C PRO A 58 8.17 -11.78 1.78
N ASP A 59 8.87 -10.99 2.60
CA ASP A 59 8.48 -10.77 4.00
C ASP A 59 7.05 -10.21 4.16
N LEU A 60 6.61 -9.37 3.22
CA LEU A 60 5.25 -8.82 3.22
C LEU A 60 4.23 -9.84 2.68
N GLU A 61 4.61 -10.61 1.66
CA GLU A 61 3.78 -11.69 1.12
C GLU A 61 3.53 -12.78 2.17
N ASP A 62 4.55 -13.16 2.94
CA ASP A 62 4.44 -14.12 4.04
C ASP A 62 3.46 -13.64 5.13
N LEU A 63 3.51 -12.36 5.49
CA LEU A 63 2.56 -11.76 6.45
C LEU A 63 1.13 -11.78 5.93
N VAL A 64 0.92 -11.54 4.63
CA VAL A 64 -0.41 -11.61 3.99
C VAL A 64 -0.92 -13.04 3.92
N VAL A 65 -0.05 -14.01 3.62
CA VAL A 65 -0.39 -15.45 3.56
C VAL A 65 -0.74 -16.03 4.93
N ALA A 66 -0.08 -15.56 5.99
CA ALA A 66 -0.34 -16.02 7.35
C ALA A 66 -1.81 -15.75 7.78
N ARG A 67 -2.38 -14.60 7.40
CA ARG A 67 -3.76 -14.21 7.79
C ARG A 67 -4.85 -15.18 7.33
N PRO A 68 -4.99 -15.53 6.03
CA PRO A 68 -5.97 -16.51 5.58
C PRO A 68 -5.62 -17.91 6.07
N ALA A 69 -4.34 -18.31 6.14
CA ALA A 69 -3.96 -19.63 6.65
C ALA A 69 -4.42 -19.84 8.10
N GLU A 70 -4.26 -18.84 8.96
CA GLU A 70 -4.77 -18.84 10.35
C GLU A 70 -6.32 -18.87 10.40
N ALA A 71 -6.98 -18.09 9.54
CA ALA A 71 -8.44 -17.97 9.54
C ALA A 71 -9.16 -19.21 8.97
N THR A 72 -8.56 -19.89 7.98
CA THR A 72 -9.16 -21.02 7.27
C THR A 72 -8.64 -22.37 7.76
N GLY A 73 -7.49 -22.40 8.43
CA GLY A 73 -6.77 -23.62 8.78
C GLY A 73 -6.09 -24.32 7.60
N ARG A 74 -6.08 -23.70 6.41
CA ARG A 74 -5.36 -24.21 5.24
C ARG A 74 -3.85 -24.02 5.42
N PRO A 75 -3.03 -24.89 4.81
CA PRO A 75 -1.59 -24.74 4.91
C PRO A 75 -1.11 -23.50 4.13
N ALA A 76 -0.13 -22.79 4.67
CA ALA A 76 0.38 -21.54 4.12
C ALA A 76 0.83 -21.65 2.64
N TRP A 77 1.35 -22.80 2.21
CA TRP A 77 1.76 -23.00 0.81
C TRP A 77 0.57 -22.92 -0.16
N GLU A 78 -0.62 -23.34 0.26
CA GLU A 78 -1.82 -23.33 -0.57
C GLU A 78 -2.36 -21.90 -0.72
N GLU A 79 -2.34 -21.14 0.36
CA GLU A 79 -2.68 -19.71 0.34
C GLU A 79 -1.64 -18.88 -0.41
N PHE A 80 -0.35 -19.24 -0.33
CA PHE A 80 0.72 -18.61 -1.12
C PHE A 80 0.52 -18.83 -2.62
N ILE A 81 0.19 -20.04 -3.07
CA ILE A 81 -0.08 -20.31 -4.50
C ILE A 81 -1.23 -19.43 -5.00
N ALA A 82 -2.31 -19.34 -4.24
CA ALA A 82 -3.45 -18.50 -4.59
C ALA A 82 -3.06 -17.00 -4.64
N LEU A 83 -2.25 -16.53 -3.70
CA LEU A 83 -1.73 -15.17 -3.71
C LEU A 83 -0.82 -14.93 -4.92
N ASP A 84 0.12 -15.83 -5.19
CA ASP A 84 1.09 -15.71 -6.28
C ASP A 84 0.42 -15.65 -7.65
N GLU A 85 -0.66 -16.43 -7.87
CA GLU A 85 -1.45 -16.37 -9.10
C GLU A 85 -2.06 -14.96 -9.30
N VAL A 86 -2.64 -14.38 -8.25
CA VAL A 86 -3.21 -13.02 -8.30
C VAL A 86 -2.12 -11.97 -8.54
N LEU A 87 -1.01 -12.05 -7.81
CA LEU A 87 0.09 -11.09 -7.94
C LEU A 87 0.74 -11.16 -9.33
N SER A 88 0.89 -12.37 -9.89
CA SER A 88 1.41 -12.58 -11.24
C SER A 88 0.51 -11.92 -12.28
N GLY A 89 -0.81 -12.13 -12.21
CA GLY A 89 -1.75 -11.49 -13.14
C GLY A 89 -1.75 -9.96 -13.07
N ILE A 90 -1.59 -9.39 -11.86
CA ILE A 90 -1.44 -7.93 -11.71
C ILE A 90 -0.11 -7.44 -12.29
N GLY A 91 0.96 -8.22 -12.12
CA GLY A 91 2.31 -7.92 -12.58
C GLY A 91 2.44 -7.91 -14.10
N GLU A 92 1.68 -8.74 -14.83
CA GLU A 92 1.74 -8.82 -16.30
C GLU A 92 1.52 -7.47 -16.99
N ALA A 93 0.57 -6.68 -16.50
CA ALA A 93 0.27 -5.37 -17.07
C ALA A 93 1.10 -4.22 -16.44
N ALA A 94 2.07 -4.51 -15.58
CA ALA A 94 2.79 -3.47 -14.84
C ALA A 94 3.69 -2.61 -15.74
N ASP A 95 4.39 -3.21 -16.69
CA ASP A 95 5.29 -2.50 -17.59
C ASP A 95 4.54 -1.44 -18.42
N GLU A 96 3.36 -1.79 -18.94
CA GLU A 96 2.50 -0.87 -19.69
C GLU A 96 2.01 0.30 -18.81
N ARG A 97 1.58 0.00 -17.58
CA ARG A 97 1.13 1.03 -16.62
C ARG A 97 2.25 1.97 -16.22
N LEU A 98 3.45 1.44 -15.97
CA LEU A 98 4.62 2.23 -15.60
C LEU A 98 5.12 3.07 -16.77
N ALA A 99 5.12 2.53 -17.99
CA ALA A 99 5.45 3.28 -19.20
C ALA A 99 4.47 4.43 -19.43
N PHE A 100 3.16 4.19 -19.24
CA PHE A 100 2.14 5.23 -19.31
C PHE A 100 2.39 6.31 -18.26
N GLN A 101 2.63 5.95 -16.99
CA GLN A 101 2.94 6.91 -15.93
C GLN A 101 4.19 7.74 -16.25
N ALA A 102 5.25 7.11 -16.76
CA ALA A 102 6.49 7.80 -17.13
C ALA A 102 6.31 8.83 -18.24
N SER A 103 5.26 8.71 -19.07
CA SER A 103 4.92 9.69 -20.10
C SER A 103 4.32 10.99 -19.55
N PHE A 104 3.90 11.02 -18.28
CA PHE A 104 3.36 12.21 -17.59
C PHE A 104 4.24 12.59 -16.39
N PRO A 105 5.45 13.11 -16.61
CA PRO A 105 6.33 13.51 -15.52
C PRO A 105 5.72 14.68 -14.73
N ILE A 106 5.71 14.55 -13.40
CA ILE A 106 5.32 15.64 -12.51
C ILE A 106 6.57 16.50 -12.28
N HIS A 107 6.58 17.72 -12.81
CA HIS A 107 7.62 18.69 -12.50
C HIS A 107 7.29 19.34 -11.15
N GLY A 108 8.16 19.15 -10.16
CA GLY A 108 8.09 19.80 -8.86
C GLY A 108 8.55 21.25 -8.90
#